data_AF-A0A355CCS8-F1
#
_entry.id   AF-A0A355CCS8-F1
#
_cell.length_a   1.000
_cell.length_b   1.000
_cell.length_c   1.000
_cell.angle_alpha   90.00
_cell.angle_beta   90.00
_cell.angle_gamma   90.00
#
_symmetry.space_group_name_H-M   'P 1'
#
loop_
_entity.id
_entity.type
_entity.pdbx_description
1 polymer ?
#
loop_
_entity_poly.entity_id
_entity_poly.type
_entity_poly.pdbx_seq_one_letter_code
_entity_poly.pdbx_strand_id
1 'polypeptide(L)' 'MVRILENLGFLEVRQKGSHQQFRHQDGRGMTVPFHKGRDISPRLLRQIAGDIELTVEEFLQSW' A
#
# COMPACT_ATOMS: atom_id res chain seq x y z
N MET A 1 0.87 -3.49 5.84
CA MET A 1 0.41 -2.68 4.69
C MET A 1 0.83 -1.23 4.85
N VAL A 2 0.18 -0.42 5.71
CA VAL A 2 0.56 0.99 5.93
C VAL A 2 2.06 1.14 6.18
N ARG A 3 2.59 0.40 7.17
CA ARG A 3 4.02 0.41 7.50
C ARG A 3 4.95 -0.01 6.37
N ILE A 4 4.52 -0.95 5.51
CA ILE A 4 5.31 -1.37 4.35
C ILE A 4 5.39 -0.21 3.35
N LEU A 5 4.26 0.44 3.07
CA LEU A 5 4.21 1.60 2.17
C LEU A 5 5.06 2.75 2.72
N GLU A 6 5.00 3.02 4.02
CA GLU A 6 5.84 4.01 4.69
C GLU A 6 7.34 3.68 4.56
N ASN A 7 7.73 2.41 4.79
CA ASN A 7 9.11 1.95 4.60
C ASN A 7 9.58 2.10 3.14
N LEU A 8 8.68 1.93 2.18
CA LEU A 8 8.92 2.13 0.75
C LEU A 8 8.86 3.62 0.34
N GLY A 9 8.78 4.55 1.29
CA GLY A 9 8.81 5.99 1.05
C GLY A 9 7.47 6.61 0.64
N PHE A 10 6.37 5.85 0.67
CA PHE A 10 5.05 6.41 0.45
C PHE A 10 4.54 7.11 1.70
N LEU A 11 3.87 8.24 1.51
CA LEU A 11 3.24 9.01 2.58
C LEU A 11 1.73 8.95 2.42
N GLU A 12 1.01 8.75 3.53
CA GLU A 12 -0.44 8.94 3.54
C GLU A 12 -0.75 10.43 3.33
N VAL A 13 -1.51 10.75 2.29
CA VAL A 13 -1.90 12.13 1.97
C VAL A 13 -3.35 12.43 2.31
N ARG A 14 -4.19 11.39 2.43
CA ARG A 14 -5.62 11.53 2.71
C ARG A 14 -6.24 10.22 3.17
N GLN A 15 -7.18 10.29 4.11
CA GLN A 15 -8.13 9.22 4.38
C GLN A 15 -9.57 9.71 4.17
N LYS A 16 -10.40 8.88 3.51
CA LYS A 16 -11.86 9.10 3.45
C LYS A 16 -12.57 7.77 3.73
N GLY A 17 -13.21 7.69 4.90
CA GLY A 17 -13.82 6.45 5.36
C GLY A 17 -12.79 5.34 5.49
N SER A 18 -13.07 4.17 4.94
CA SER A 18 -12.20 2.99 4.97
C SER A 18 -11.18 2.94 3.85
N HIS A 19 -10.78 4.08 3.28
CA HIS A 19 -9.80 4.14 2.20
C HIS A 19 -8.74 5.20 2.52
N GLN A 20 -7.48 4.80 2.45
CA GLN A 20 -6.31 5.64 2.62
C GLN A 20 -5.63 5.84 1.27
N GLN A 21 -5.17 7.06 1.00
CA GLN A 21 -4.46 7.44 -0.22
C GLN A 21 -3.00 7.70 0.12
N PHE A 22 -2.11 7.09 -0.66
CA PHE A 22 -0.66 7.18 -0.50
C PHE A 22 -0.03 7.83 -1.74
N ARG A 23 1.05 8.59 -1.53
CA ARG A 23 1.86 9.20 -2.59
C ARG A 23 3.33 9.00 -2.31
N HIS A 24 4.10 8.73 -3.35
CA HIS A 24 5.56 8.70 -3.32
C HIS A 24 6.13 9.91 -4.07
N GLN A 25 7.34 10.33 -3.72
CA GLN A 25 7.97 11.54 -4.29
C GLN A 25 8.27 11.42 -5.79
N ASP A 26 8.42 10.19 -6.30
CA ASP A 26 8.58 9.89 -7.73
C ASP A 26 7.29 10.01 -8.56
N GLY A 27 6.16 10.37 -7.93
CA GLY A 27 4.88 10.58 -8.58
C GLY A 27 3.92 9.39 -8.51
N ARG A 28 4.34 8.21 -8.02
CA ARG A 28 3.44 7.07 -7.79
C ARG A 28 2.40 7.39 -6.73
N GLY A 29 1.21 6.80 -6.87
CA GLY A 29 0.14 6.97 -5.88
C GLY A 29 -0.88 5.86 -5.95
N MET A 30 -1.47 5.54 -4.79
CA MET A 30 -2.46 4.46 -4.68
C MET A 30 -3.52 4.75 -3.64
N THR A 31 -4.65 4.04 -3.74
CA THR A 31 -5.69 4.03 -2.71
C THR A 31 -5.84 2.61 -2.18
N VAL A 32 -5.65 2.46 -0.87
CA VAL A 32 -5.69 1.16 -0.20
C VAL A 32 -6.90 1.13 0.76
N PRO A 33 -7.74 0.08 0.71
CA PRO A 33 -8.78 -0.09 1.72
C PRO A 33 -8.15 -0.37 3.09
N PHE A 34 -8.61 0.36 4.09
CA PHE A 34 -8.15 0.27 5.47
C PHE A 34 -9.34 0.00 6.39
N HIS A 35 -9.38 -1.22 6.93
CA HIS A 35 -10.31 -1.62 7.98
C HIS A 35 -9.49 -2.15 9.16
N LYS A 36 -9.65 -1.53 10.33
CA LYS A 36 -8.93 -1.95 11.54
C LYS A 36 -9.25 -3.43 11.85
N GLY A 37 -8.21 -4.24 12.03
CA GLY A 37 -8.34 -5.65 12.42
C GLY A 37 -8.75 -6.61 11.30
N ARG A 38 -8.68 -6.21 10.03
CA ARG A 38 -8.94 -7.08 8.89
C ARG A 38 -7.74 -7.14 7.95
N ASP A 39 -7.36 -8.35 7.58
CA ASP A 39 -6.36 -8.58 6.54
C ASP A 39 -6.90 -8.23 5.16
N ILE A 40 -5.99 -7.82 4.27
CA ILE A 40 -6.30 -7.64 2.86
C ILE A 40 -6.28 -8.99 2.14
N SER A 41 -7.12 -9.12 1.11
CA SER A 41 -7.09 -10.34 0.28
C SER A 41 -5.74 -10.51 -0.42
N PRO A 42 -5.27 -11.76 -0.66
CA PRO A 42 -4.06 -12.00 -1.44
C PRO A 42 -4.10 -11.40 -2.86
N ARG A 43 -5.31 -11.29 -3.43
CA ARG A 43 -5.51 -10.62 -4.73
C ARG A 43 -5.17 -9.14 -4.65
N LEU A 44 -5.68 -8.45 -3.63
CA LEU A 44 -5.40 -7.03 -3.44
C LEU A 44 -3.92 -6.79 -3.13
N LEU A 45 -3.29 -7.67 -2.35
CA LEU A 45 -1.85 -7.59 -2.10
C LEU A 45 -1.04 -7.68 -3.40
N ARG A 46 -1.37 -8.62 -4.29
CA ARG A 46 -0.77 -8.73 -5.63
C ARG A 46 -0.95 -7.47 -6.47
N GLN A 47 -2.15 -6.89 -6.43
CA GLN A 47 -2.44 -5.65 -7.17
C GLN A 47 -1.59 -4.50 -6.65
N ILE A 48 -1.55 -4.31 -5.33
CA ILE A 48 -0.75 -3.27 -4.68
C ILE A 48 0.74 -3.43 -5.01
N ALA A 49 1.28 -4.64 -4.93
CA ALA A 49 2.68 -4.90 -5.27
C ALA A 49 2.96 -4.52 -6.75
N GLY A 50 2.09 -4.94 -7.67
CA GLY A 50 2.20 -4.60 -9.08
C GLY A 50 2.10 -3.09 -9.36
N ASP A 51 1.19 -2.38 -8.69
CA ASP A 51 1.00 -0.92 -8.83
C ASP A 51 2.24 -0.12 -8.43
N ILE A 52 3.11 -0.69 -7.59
CA ILE A 52 4.37 -0.09 -7.17
C ILE A 52 5.60 -0.80 -7.76
N GLU A 53 5.40 -1.60 -8.81
CA GLU A 53 6.44 -2.27 -9.58
C GLU A 53 7.32 -3.22 -8.74
N LEU A 54 6.71 -3.89 -7.76
CA LEU A 54 7.34 -4.93 -6.94
C LEU A 54 6.68 -6.29 -7.18
N THR A 55 7.48 -7.35 -7.03
CA THR A 55 6.95 -8.69 -6.80
C THR A 55 6.26 -8.79 -5.43
N VAL A 56 5.41 -9.80 -5.26
CA VAL A 56 4.79 -10.07 -3.94
C VAL A 56 5.85 -10.36 -2.89
N GLU A 57 6.90 -11.07 -3.28
CA GLU A 57 8.01 -11.45 -2.42
C GLU A 57 8.78 -10.20 -1.93
N GLU A 58 9.18 -9.31 -2.84
CA GLU A 58 9.85 -8.04 -2.47
C GLU A 58 8.95 -7.17 -1.58
N PHE A 59 7.66 -7.11 -1.92
CA PHE A 59 6.68 -6.39 -1.12
C PHE A 59 6.58 -6.94 0.31
N LEU A 60 6.59 -8.27 0.47
CA LEU A 60 6.56 -8.94 1.77
C LEU A 60 7.91 -8.93 2.51
N GLN A 61 9.03 -8.62 1.85
CA GLN A 61 10.32 -8.38 2.51
C GLN A 61 10.49 -6.92 2.97
N SER A 62 9.58 -6.02 2.58
CA SER A 62 9.63 -4.59 2.88
C SER A 62 9.01 -4.21 4.24
N TRP A 63 8.85 -5.18 5.14
CA TRP A 63 8.31 -4.98 6.50
C TRP A 63 9.27 -4.24 7.44
#